data_AF-A0A495WAP4-F1
#
_entry.id   AF-A0A495WAP4-F1
#
_cell.length_a   1.000
_cell.length_b   1.000
_cell.length_c   1.000
_cell.angle_alpha   90.00
_cell.angle_beta   90.00
_cell.angle_gamma   90.00
#
_symmetry.space_group_name_H-M   'P 1'
#
loop_
_entity.id
_entity.type
_entity.pdbx_description
1 polymer ?
#
loop_
_entity_poly.entity_id
_entity_poly.type
_entity_poly.pdbx_seq_one_letter_code
_entity_poly.pdbx_strand_id
1 'polypeptide(L)'
;MRTRIVFFFWLTCAAAAAAAQPLQPWLDLAPAGAVLRLPPGTYSGPAVIERPLTLEGNGQVIIDGGGKGSVLTVKADRVVLRGLHLRHSGDSHDAIDGAIMAEGRQLLIEDNRIDDVLFGISLHRGGDSVVRRNRIRSRGADAADRGDGLRIWYSTGNRIEDNDIRQIRDITVSNSPDNRFTGNRIEDSRRAFNFLFSHRSVVDRNHLENNSTGIIALNSEELLIRGNRILHAMDASGTGIALKETSAAIVVDNEIVHCAHGIMADSPMDPYNRIVLVNNLIAHNVTGVHFYGALGGHVAVANTFRNNLWPVSVVGDGDPMDDRWWGNYWDDYQGFDRNGDGYGDWHYDLLAFADRIWLEIPATKFFRNAMVLELLDFLERLAPFSSPMLILRDEAPRMQPWRNYSARR
;
A
#
# COMPACT_ATOMS: atom_id res chain seq x y z
N MET A 1 19.55 39.34 69.06
CA MET A 1 19.58 38.51 67.83
C MET A 1 18.23 38.66 67.12
N ARG A 2 18.18 39.34 65.97
CA ARG A 2 16.97 39.47 65.14
C ARG A 2 17.21 38.70 63.84
N THR A 3 16.52 37.59 63.66
CA THR A 3 16.60 36.75 62.45
C THR A 3 15.63 37.31 61.42
N ARG A 4 16.15 37.83 60.29
CA ARG A 4 15.34 38.22 59.13
C ARG A 4 15.26 37.03 58.18
N ILE A 5 14.05 36.51 57.97
CA ILE A 5 13.76 35.52 56.94
C ILE A 5 13.46 36.29 55.66
N VAL A 6 14.23 36.06 54.61
CA VAL A 6 14.01 36.60 53.27
C VAL A 6 13.27 35.54 52.46
N PHE A 7 12.04 35.85 52.07
CA PHE A 7 11.26 35.02 51.13
C PHE A 7 11.64 35.42 49.70
N PHE A 8 12.18 34.47 48.93
CA PHE A 8 12.42 34.63 47.50
C PHE A 8 11.13 34.24 46.76
N PHE A 9 10.41 35.23 46.21
CA PHE A 9 9.30 34.99 45.29
C PHE A 9 9.85 34.72 43.89
N TRP A 10 9.79 33.46 43.45
CA TRP A 10 9.99 33.12 42.05
C TRP A 10 8.73 33.51 41.28
N LEU A 11 8.81 34.60 40.51
CA LEU A 11 7.80 34.96 39.52
C LEU A 11 7.96 34.03 38.31
N THR A 12 7.13 32.99 38.22
CA THR A 12 7.02 32.19 37.01
C THR A 12 6.28 33.02 35.95
N CYS A 13 7.02 33.44 34.93
CA CYS A 13 6.45 34.10 33.76
C CYS A 13 5.69 33.04 32.94
N ALA A 14 4.41 32.84 33.24
CA ALA A 14 3.53 32.07 32.38
C ALA A 14 3.41 32.81 31.05
N ALA A 15 4.02 32.27 29.99
CA ALA A 15 3.76 32.73 28.64
C ALA A 15 2.25 32.57 28.40
N ALA A 16 1.54 33.69 28.24
CA ALA A 16 0.14 33.67 27.88
C ALA A 16 0.01 32.93 26.55
N ALA A 17 -0.61 31.76 26.55
CA ALA A 17 -1.03 31.09 25.34
C ALA A 17 -2.03 32.03 24.63
N ALA A 18 -1.56 32.76 23.62
CA ALA A 18 -2.45 33.55 22.78
C ALA A 18 -3.48 32.60 22.19
N ALA A 19 -4.76 32.85 22.49
CA ALA A 19 -5.86 32.04 21.99
C ALA A 19 -5.78 31.99 20.46
N ALA A 20 -5.95 30.79 19.89
CA ALA A 20 -5.90 30.59 18.44
C ALA A 20 -6.95 31.49 17.74
N GLN A 21 -6.54 32.16 16.67
CA GLN A 21 -7.43 33.05 15.92
C GLN A 21 -8.41 32.23 15.07
N PRO A 22 -9.72 32.52 15.03
CA PRO A 22 -10.63 31.76 14.19
C PRO A 22 -10.25 31.91 12.71
N LEU A 23 -10.17 30.79 11.99
CA LEU A 23 -9.83 30.79 10.56
C LEU A 23 -10.99 31.28 9.68
N GLN A 24 -12.23 30.95 10.05
CA GLN A 24 -13.41 31.21 9.20
C GLN A 24 -13.54 32.67 8.74
N PRO A 25 -13.35 33.70 9.60
CA PRO A 25 -13.43 35.10 9.15
C PRO A 25 -12.44 35.48 8.05
N TRP A 26 -11.25 34.86 8.02
CA TRP A 26 -10.27 35.09 6.95
C TRP A 26 -10.75 34.51 5.62
N LEU A 27 -11.37 33.32 5.66
CA LEU A 27 -11.97 32.67 4.50
C LEU A 27 -13.17 33.45 3.99
N ASP A 28 -14.01 33.96 4.90
CA ASP A 28 -15.23 34.69 4.57
C ASP A 28 -14.95 36.04 3.90
N LEU A 29 -13.84 36.70 4.25
CA LEU A 29 -13.43 37.96 3.64
C LEU A 29 -12.69 37.79 2.30
N ALA A 30 -12.15 36.61 2.00
CA ALA A 30 -11.41 36.37 0.77
C ALA A 30 -12.35 36.30 -0.45
N PRO A 31 -12.15 37.12 -1.50
CA PRO A 31 -12.89 36.98 -2.75
C PRO A 31 -12.63 35.62 -3.42
N ALA A 32 -13.56 35.17 -4.26
CA ALA A 32 -13.33 33.98 -5.08
C ALA A 32 -12.10 34.18 -6.00
N GLY A 33 -11.24 33.17 -6.07
CA GLY A 33 -9.97 33.19 -6.79
C GLY A 33 -8.83 33.89 -6.04
N ALA A 34 -9.06 34.44 -4.85
CA ALA A 34 -8.02 35.13 -4.10
C ALA A 34 -6.94 34.18 -3.58
N VAL A 35 -5.74 34.74 -3.36
CA VAL A 35 -4.64 34.08 -2.65
C VAL A 35 -4.59 34.63 -1.22
N LEU A 36 -5.04 33.82 -0.27
CA LEU A 36 -5.02 34.13 1.16
C LEU A 36 -3.72 33.61 1.77
N ARG A 37 -2.76 34.53 1.96
CA ARG A 37 -1.52 34.29 2.69
C ARG A 37 -1.74 34.62 4.16
N LEU A 38 -1.84 33.61 5.00
CA LEU A 38 -2.04 33.81 6.43
C LEU A 38 -0.73 34.24 7.10
N PRO A 39 -0.75 35.25 7.99
CA PRO A 39 0.38 35.53 8.88
C PRO A 39 0.79 34.29 9.70
N PRO A 40 2.08 34.16 10.07
CA PRO A 40 2.52 33.08 10.96
C PRO A 40 1.71 33.04 12.25
N GLY A 41 1.24 31.85 12.63
CA GLY A 41 0.42 31.70 13.83
C GLY A 41 -0.44 30.45 13.85
N THR A 42 -1.22 30.33 14.93
CA THR A 42 -2.19 29.25 15.12
C THR A 42 -3.60 29.77 14.92
N TYR A 43 -4.34 29.09 14.07
CA TYR A 43 -5.73 29.37 13.77
C TYR A 43 -6.63 28.24 14.25
N SER A 44 -7.79 28.56 14.80
CA SER A 44 -8.78 27.57 15.20
C SER A 44 -9.69 27.21 14.03
N GLY A 45 -9.82 25.91 13.79
CA GLY A 45 -10.91 25.29 13.04
C GLY A 45 -11.99 24.72 13.98
N PRO A 46 -12.94 23.93 13.47
CA PRO A 46 -13.19 23.62 12.06
C PRO A 46 -13.44 24.86 11.19
N ALA A 47 -13.05 24.81 9.92
CA ALA A 47 -13.37 25.86 8.95
C ALA A 47 -13.81 25.28 7.60
N VAL A 48 -14.62 26.04 6.87
CA VAL A 48 -15.23 25.63 5.60
C VAL A 48 -14.82 26.58 4.48
N ILE A 49 -14.33 26.01 3.38
CA ILE A 49 -13.99 26.73 2.14
C ILE A 49 -15.10 26.46 1.12
N GLU A 50 -15.96 27.46 0.91
CA GLU A 50 -17.13 27.37 0.02
C GLU A 50 -16.94 28.07 -1.33
N ARG A 51 -15.77 28.66 -1.57
CA ARG A 51 -15.43 29.34 -2.82
C ARG A 51 -14.01 28.98 -3.28
N PRO A 52 -13.73 29.00 -4.59
CA PRO A 52 -12.38 28.79 -5.09
C PRO A 52 -11.43 29.81 -4.47
N LEU A 53 -10.29 29.38 -3.92
CA LEU A 53 -9.23 30.25 -3.40
C LEU A 53 -7.93 29.47 -3.20
N THR A 54 -6.84 30.17 -2.98
CA THR A 54 -5.59 29.59 -2.49
C THR A 54 -5.40 29.95 -1.02
N LEU A 55 -5.26 28.94 -0.15
CA LEU A 55 -4.89 29.10 1.25
C LEU A 55 -3.43 28.68 1.42
N GLU A 56 -2.58 29.64 1.78
CA GLU A 56 -1.13 29.46 1.82
C GLU A 56 -0.56 29.79 3.20
N GLY A 57 0.13 28.83 3.79
CA GLY A 57 0.70 28.93 5.15
C GLY A 57 2.21 29.09 5.23
N ASN A 58 2.94 28.95 4.11
CA ASN A 58 4.41 29.03 4.04
C ASN A 58 5.16 28.16 5.08
N GLY A 59 4.54 27.08 5.56
CA GLY A 59 5.09 26.21 6.61
C GLY A 59 5.06 26.81 8.02
N GLN A 60 4.44 27.98 8.20
CA GLN A 60 4.43 28.74 9.46
C GLN A 60 3.03 28.90 10.07
N VAL A 61 2.02 28.29 9.44
CA VAL A 61 0.62 28.38 9.84
C VAL A 61 0.12 27.04 10.34
N ILE A 62 -0.42 27.04 11.55
CA ILE A 62 -1.06 25.88 12.17
C ILE A 62 -2.57 26.10 12.14
N ILE A 63 -3.33 25.12 11.66
CA ILE A 63 -4.78 25.07 11.78
C ILE A 63 -5.11 23.93 12.75
N ASP A 64 -5.67 24.31 13.90
CA ASP A 64 -5.95 23.41 15.02
C ASP A 64 -7.46 23.16 15.09
N GLY A 65 -7.88 21.91 14.88
CA GLY A 65 -9.30 21.52 14.91
C GLY A 65 -9.91 21.49 16.31
N GLY A 66 -9.10 21.63 17.37
CA GLY A 66 -9.58 21.66 18.75
C GLY A 66 -10.28 20.37 19.21
N GLY A 67 -10.01 19.23 18.56
CA GLY A 67 -10.61 17.94 18.90
C GLY A 67 -12.05 17.76 18.40
N LYS A 68 -12.49 18.53 17.39
CA LYS A 68 -13.87 18.48 16.90
C LYS A 68 -13.90 18.44 15.37
N GLY A 69 -14.68 17.53 14.78
CA GLY A 69 -14.95 17.54 13.35
C GLY A 69 -13.71 17.36 12.47
N SER A 70 -13.85 17.67 11.19
CA SER A 70 -12.70 17.85 10.30
C SER A 70 -12.10 19.25 10.46
N VAL A 71 -10.77 19.36 10.41
CA VAL A 71 -10.05 20.64 10.57
C VAL A 71 -10.42 21.61 9.45
N LEU A 72 -10.39 21.14 8.20
CA LEU A 72 -10.86 21.87 7.02
C LEU A 72 -11.87 21.05 6.22
N THR A 73 -12.96 21.69 5.83
CA THR A 73 -13.92 21.16 4.86
C THR A 73 -13.89 22.01 3.60
N VAL A 74 -13.56 21.40 2.46
CA VAL A 74 -13.45 22.06 1.15
C VAL A 74 -14.65 21.66 0.30
N LYS A 75 -15.59 22.58 0.10
CA LYS A 75 -16.79 22.35 -0.75
C LYS A 75 -16.64 22.89 -2.16
N ALA A 76 -15.70 23.80 -2.39
CA ALA A 76 -15.51 24.43 -3.69
C ALA A 76 -14.46 23.76 -4.57
N ASP A 77 -14.63 23.88 -5.88
CA ASP A 77 -13.64 23.50 -6.88
C ASP A 77 -12.46 24.46 -6.90
N ARG A 78 -11.33 24.01 -7.48
CA ARG A 78 -10.14 24.83 -7.75
C ARG A 78 -9.60 25.53 -6.49
N VAL A 79 -9.67 24.83 -5.35
CA VAL A 79 -9.05 25.27 -4.11
C VAL A 79 -7.62 24.74 -4.04
N VAL A 80 -6.70 25.61 -3.64
CA VAL A 80 -5.30 25.27 -3.37
C VAL A 80 -5.06 25.35 -1.87
N LEU A 81 -4.57 24.27 -1.26
CA LEU A 81 -4.14 24.20 0.14
C LEU A 81 -2.64 23.91 0.16
N ARG A 82 -1.84 24.87 0.63
CA ARG A 82 -0.38 24.75 0.58
C ARG A 82 0.35 25.20 1.83
N GLY A 83 1.31 24.41 2.27
CA GLY A 83 2.25 24.82 3.33
C GLY A 83 1.57 25.01 4.69
N LEU A 84 0.49 24.27 4.95
CA LEU A 84 -0.27 24.31 6.19
C LEU A 84 0.16 23.18 7.12
N HIS A 85 0.08 23.41 8.43
CA HIS A 85 0.13 22.36 9.44
C HIS A 85 -1.28 22.14 10.00
N LEU A 86 -1.92 21.03 9.69
CA LEU A 86 -3.26 20.68 10.19
C LEU A 86 -3.16 19.63 11.30
N ARG A 87 -3.84 19.85 12.42
CA ARG A 87 -3.82 18.92 13.57
C ARG A 87 -5.08 18.95 14.41
N HIS A 88 -5.21 17.96 15.29
CA HIS A 88 -6.26 17.85 16.31
C HIS A 88 -7.68 17.85 15.72
N SER A 89 -7.95 16.96 14.76
CA SER A 89 -9.33 16.68 14.31
C SER A 89 -10.19 16.13 15.46
N GLY A 90 -11.49 15.94 15.22
CA GLY A 90 -12.34 15.09 16.06
C GLY A 90 -11.97 13.61 15.98
N ASP A 91 -12.74 12.76 16.65
CA ASP A 91 -12.50 11.33 16.82
C ASP A 91 -13.63 10.43 16.26
N SER A 92 -14.59 11.01 15.54
CA SER A 92 -15.69 10.25 14.95
C SER A 92 -15.25 9.50 13.69
N HIS A 93 -15.31 8.16 13.76
CA HIS A 93 -15.14 7.29 12.59
C HIS A 93 -16.30 7.41 11.59
N ASP A 94 -17.51 7.62 12.10
CA ASP A 94 -18.74 7.74 11.30
C ASP A 94 -18.78 9.06 10.52
N ALA A 95 -18.40 10.16 11.17
CA ALA A 95 -18.31 11.47 10.52
C ALA A 95 -17.01 11.65 9.70
N ILE A 96 -16.06 10.71 9.83
CA ILE A 96 -14.76 10.74 9.15
C ILE A 96 -13.99 12.01 9.54
N ASP A 97 -13.91 12.27 10.84
CA ASP A 97 -13.22 13.46 11.35
C ASP A 97 -11.73 13.42 10.98
N GLY A 98 -11.27 14.39 10.19
CA GLY A 98 -9.91 14.36 9.67
C GLY A 98 -9.27 15.73 9.49
N ALA A 99 -8.12 15.78 8.82
CA ALA A 99 -7.47 17.04 8.50
C ALA A 99 -8.22 17.79 7.39
N ILE A 100 -8.49 17.10 6.28
CA ILE A 100 -9.12 17.70 5.10
C ILE A 100 -10.23 16.79 4.61
N MET A 101 -11.47 17.26 4.69
CA MET A 101 -12.63 16.69 4.00
C MET A 101 -12.89 17.51 2.73
N ALA A 102 -12.73 16.93 1.56
CA ALA A 102 -12.80 17.63 0.29
C ALA A 102 -13.85 17.03 -0.65
N GLU A 103 -14.79 17.88 -1.08
CA GLU A 103 -15.87 17.53 -2.02
C GLU A 103 -15.71 18.16 -3.41
N GLY A 104 -14.82 19.15 -3.54
CA GLY A 104 -14.56 19.85 -4.80
C GLY A 104 -13.70 19.07 -5.80
N ARG A 105 -13.63 19.59 -7.03
CA ARG A 105 -12.80 19.11 -8.14
C ARG A 105 -11.60 20.02 -8.39
N GLN A 106 -10.60 19.50 -9.11
CA GLN A 106 -9.41 20.25 -9.52
C GLN A 106 -8.68 20.89 -8.34
N LEU A 107 -8.64 20.18 -7.20
CA LEU A 107 -7.98 20.64 -6.00
C LEU A 107 -6.47 20.46 -6.12
N LEU A 108 -5.73 21.33 -5.46
CA LEU A 108 -4.29 21.16 -5.27
C LEU A 108 -3.99 21.19 -3.77
N ILE A 109 -3.70 20.02 -3.20
CA ILE A 109 -3.35 19.87 -1.79
C ILE A 109 -1.89 19.47 -1.74
N GLU A 110 -1.00 20.40 -1.39
CA GLU A 110 0.44 20.15 -1.47
C GLU A 110 1.28 20.76 -0.35
N ASP A 111 2.43 20.14 -0.09
CA ASP A 111 3.41 20.64 0.89
C ASP A 111 2.81 20.87 2.29
N ASN A 112 1.75 20.13 2.65
CA ASN A 112 1.11 20.23 3.96
C ASN A 112 1.67 19.20 4.94
N ARG A 113 1.65 19.56 6.21
CA ARG A 113 1.97 18.70 7.34
C ARG A 113 0.66 18.37 8.07
N ILE A 114 0.34 17.09 8.18
CA ILE A 114 -0.87 16.59 8.82
C ILE A 114 -0.44 15.62 9.92
N ASP A 115 -0.67 16.00 11.17
CA ASP A 115 -0.31 15.22 12.35
C ASP A 115 -1.46 15.19 13.36
N ASP A 116 -1.55 14.13 14.17
CA ASP A 116 -2.54 14.00 15.25
C ASP A 116 -4.00 14.22 14.80
N VAL A 117 -4.35 13.59 13.69
CA VAL A 117 -5.72 13.53 13.15
C VAL A 117 -6.17 12.09 13.06
N LEU A 118 -7.49 11.85 13.13
CA LEU A 118 -8.02 10.52 12.92
C LEU A 118 -7.87 10.14 11.44
N PHE A 119 -8.53 10.87 10.52
CA PHE A 119 -8.33 10.75 9.07
C PHE A 119 -7.39 11.83 8.53
N GLY A 120 -6.56 11.50 7.53
CA GLY A 120 -5.71 12.48 6.86
C GLY A 120 -6.49 13.34 5.87
N ILE A 121 -6.45 12.94 4.59
CA ILE A 121 -7.16 13.62 3.49
C ILE A 121 -8.26 12.71 2.96
N SER A 122 -9.48 13.23 2.86
CA SER A 122 -10.63 12.52 2.29
C SER A 122 -11.14 13.26 1.06
N LEU A 123 -11.09 12.64 -0.12
CA LEU A 123 -11.62 13.15 -1.39
C LEU A 123 -12.93 12.44 -1.72
N HIS A 124 -14.04 13.17 -1.70
CA HIS A 124 -15.39 12.63 -1.84
C HIS A 124 -16.08 13.24 -3.06
N ARG A 125 -16.61 12.43 -3.98
CA ARG A 125 -17.45 12.89 -5.11
C ARG A 125 -16.77 13.91 -6.06
N GLY A 126 -15.46 14.11 -5.92
CA GLY A 126 -14.66 15.06 -6.70
C GLY A 126 -13.97 14.43 -7.90
N GLY A 127 -12.87 15.03 -8.33
CA GLY A 127 -12.01 14.47 -9.36
C GLY A 127 -10.96 15.45 -9.87
N ASP A 128 -10.07 14.94 -10.73
CA ASP A 128 -8.99 15.70 -11.37
C ASP A 128 -8.11 16.49 -10.38
N SER A 129 -8.01 16.02 -9.13
CA SER A 129 -7.29 16.69 -8.06
C SER A 129 -5.88 16.14 -7.91
N VAL A 130 -4.98 16.98 -7.40
CA VAL A 130 -3.58 16.64 -7.15
C VAL A 130 -3.32 16.74 -5.64
N VAL A 131 -2.91 15.61 -5.05
CA VAL A 131 -2.45 15.53 -3.66
C VAL A 131 -0.97 15.18 -3.70
N ARG A 132 -0.09 16.14 -3.40
CA ARG A 132 1.35 15.89 -3.56
C ARG A 132 2.25 16.46 -2.48
N ARG A 133 3.35 15.77 -2.19
CA ARG A 133 4.37 16.21 -1.21
C ARG A 133 3.81 16.55 0.17
N ASN A 134 2.72 15.89 0.58
CA ASN A 134 2.19 16.04 1.93
C ASN A 134 2.84 15.02 2.87
N ARG A 135 3.02 15.41 4.13
CA ARG A 135 3.41 14.50 5.22
C ARG A 135 2.18 14.21 6.07
N ILE A 136 1.72 12.95 6.11
CA ILE A 136 0.47 12.55 6.79
C ILE A 136 0.76 11.51 7.87
N ARG A 137 0.38 11.79 9.11
CA ARG A 137 0.46 10.87 10.25
C ARG A 137 -0.87 10.88 11.01
N SER A 138 -1.39 9.69 11.33
CA SER A 138 -2.54 9.57 12.23
C SER A 138 -2.07 9.63 13.69
N ARG A 139 -3.01 9.43 14.63
CA ARG A 139 -2.74 9.39 16.06
C ARG A 139 -1.95 8.13 16.45
N GLY A 140 -1.23 8.21 17.57
CA GLY A 140 -0.44 7.11 18.13
C GLY A 140 -1.23 5.93 18.72
N ALA A 141 -2.47 5.70 18.29
CA ALA A 141 -3.29 4.56 18.70
C ALA A 141 -2.85 3.26 18.00
N ASP A 142 -3.44 2.13 18.37
CA ASP A 142 -3.27 0.87 17.65
C ASP A 142 -3.74 1.02 16.20
N ALA A 143 -3.15 0.26 15.27
CA ALA A 143 -3.41 0.41 13.84
C ALA A 143 -4.89 0.27 13.46
N ALA A 144 -5.66 -0.54 14.20
CA ALA A 144 -7.09 -0.74 13.98
C ALA A 144 -7.94 0.49 14.34
N ASP A 145 -7.49 1.30 15.30
CA ASP A 145 -8.19 2.47 15.85
C ASP A 145 -7.79 3.78 15.15
N ARG A 146 -6.82 3.72 14.24
CA ARG A 146 -6.44 4.83 13.38
C ARG A 146 -7.45 5.00 12.25
N GLY A 147 -7.57 6.22 11.74
CA GLY A 147 -8.26 6.48 10.49
C GLY A 147 -7.35 6.27 9.29
N ASP A 148 -7.95 6.44 8.11
CA ASP A 148 -7.24 6.33 6.84
C ASP A 148 -6.36 7.56 6.62
N GLY A 149 -5.13 7.35 6.12
CA GLY A 149 -4.24 8.46 5.79
C GLY A 149 -4.72 9.22 4.56
N LEU A 150 -5.28 8.48 3.61
CA LEU A 150 -5.92 9.00 2.42
C LEU A 150 -7.16 8.16 2.13
N ARG A 151 -8.30 8.81 1.92
CA ARG A 151 -9.55 8.17 1.49
C ARG A 151 -10.03 8.82 0.21
N ILE A 152 -10.30 8.00 -0.80
CA ILE A 152 -10.83 8.44 -2.09
C ILE A 152 -12.15 7.69 -2.32
N TRP A 153 -13.25 8.42 -2.40
CA TRP A 153 -14.59 7.85 -2.48
C TRP A 153 -15.42 8.53 -3.56
N TYR A 154 -15.86 7.76 -4.56
CA TYR A 154 -16.50 8.28 -5.77
C TYR A 154 -15.74 9.45 -6.42
N SER A 155 -14.40 9.38 -6.44
CA SER A 155 -13.55 10.44 -6.96
C SER A 155 -12.54 9.87 -7.96
N THR A 156 -12.49 10.45 -9.15
CA THR A 156 -11.82 9.88 -10.33
C THR A 156 -10.78 10.84 -10.93
N GLY A 157 -9.78 10.32 -11.63
CA GLY A 157 -8.79 11.14 -12.32
C GLY A 157 -7.79 11.84 -11.40
N ASN A 158 -7.70 11.44 -10.13
CA ASN A 158 -6.81 12.10 -9.17
C ASN A 158 -5.37 11.61 -9.31
N ARG A 159 -4.44 12.49 -8.96
CA ARG A 159 -2.99 12.23 -8.92
C ARG A 159 -2.49 12.37 -7.49
N ILE A 160 -2.01 11.27 -6.95
CA ILE A 160 -1.47 11.17 -5.59
C ILE A 160 0.04 10.95 -5.73
N GLU A 161 0.83 12.00 -5.46
CA GLU A 161 2.24 12.06 -5.89
C GLU A 161 3.21 12.42 -4.77
N ASP A 162 4.27 11.64 -4.61
CA ASP A 162 5.40 11.98 -3.73
C ASP A 162 4.99 12.32 -2.28
N ASN A 163 3.91 11.71 -1.78
CA ASN A 163 3.49 11.88 -0.39
C ASN A 163 4.26 10.94 0.54
N ASP A 164 4.52 11.40 1.76
CA ASP A 164 5.10 10.60 2.84
C ASP A 164 4.01 10.33 3.87
N ILE A 165 3.48 9.11 3.89
CA ILE A 165 2.31 8.71 4.68
C ILE A 165 2.74 7.58 5.62
N ARG A 166 2.60 7.75 6.94
CA ARG A 166 2.97 6.69 7.88
C ARG A 166 2.10 6.67 9.10
N GLN A 167 2.11 5.56 9.84
CA GLN A 167 1.35 5.42 11.07
C GLN A 167 -0.12 5.78 10.85
N ILE A 168 -0.71 5.20 9.80
CA ILE A 168 -2.13 5.32 9.48
C ILE A 168 -2.75 3.93 9.51
N ARG A 169 -4.07 3.83 9.33
CA ARG A 169 -4.70 2.51 9.14
C ARG A 169 -4.53 2.02 7.71
N ASP A 170 -5.28 2.63 6.79
CA ASP A 170 -5.32 2.24 5.38
C ASP A 170 -5.21 3.48 4.47
N ILE A 171 -4.77 3.30 3.22
CA ILE A 171 -5.20 4.17 2.11
C ILE A 171 -6.35 3.47 1.40
N THR A 172 -7.54 4.07 1.44
CA THR A 172 -8.76 3.44 0.92
C THR A 172 -9.21 4.15 -0.35
N VAL A 173 -9.37 3.39 -1.44
CA VAL A 173 -9.83 3.88 -2.75
C VAL A 173 -11.07 3.08 -3.12
N SER A 174 -12.25 3.70 -3.00
CA SER A 174 -13.54 3.04 -3.13
C SER A 174 -14.38 3.66 -4.24
N ASN A 175 -14.87 2.84 -5.17
CA ASN A 175 -15.70 3.28 -6.30
C ASN A 175 -15.07 4.44 -7.09
N SER A 176 -13.74 4.40 -7.23
CA SER A 176 -12.92 5.53 -7.65
C SER A 176 -11.96 5.09 -8.76
N PRO A 177 -12.44 4.96 -10.01
CA PRO A 177 -11.63 4.50 -11.11
C PRO A 177 -10.67 5.58 -11.63
N ASP A 178 -9.70 5.18 -12.45
CA ASP A 178 -8.83 6.08 -13.22
C ASP A 178 -7.96 7.01 -12.34
N ASN A 179 -7.50 6.51 -11.19
CA ASN A 179 -6.61 7.25 -10.28
C ASN A 179 -5.15 6.82 -10.45
N ARG A 180 -4.22 7.75 -10.21
CA ARG A 180 -2.77 7.50 -10.30
C ARG A 180 -2.07 7.77 -8.98
N PHE A 181 -1.31 6.79 -8.52
CA PHE A 181 -0.50 6.82 -7.30
C PHE A 181 0.97 6.66 -7.68
N THR A 182 1.76 7.74 -7.60
CA THR A 182 3.15 7.74 -8.07
C THR A 182 4.13 8.25 -7.03
N GLY A 183 5.22 7.51 -6.79
CA GLY A 183 6.33 8.01 -5.96
C GLY A 183 6.03 8.15 -4.47
N ASN A 184 4.90 7.62 -3.97
CA ASN A 184 4.53 7.75 -2.57
C ASN A 184 5.34 6.79 -1.69
N ARG A 185 5.63 7.22 -0.46
CA ARG A 185 6.24 6.42 0.59
C ARG A 185 5.20 6.13 1.66
N ILE A 186 4.88 4.85 1.88
CA ILE A 186 3.83 4.42 2.81
C ILE A 186 4.39 3.37 3.77
N GLU A 187 4.37 3.68 5.07
CA GLU A 187 4.97 2.82 6.10
C GLU A 187 4.10 2.67 7.34
N ASP A 188 4.33 1.60 8.11
CA ASP A 188 3.71 1.37 9.43
C ASP A 188 2.18 1.46 9.39
N SER A 189 1.59 0.87 8.36
CA SER A 189 0.14 0.89 8.11
C SER A 189 -0.42 -0.53 8.00
N ARG A 190 -1.73 -0.68 8.22
CA ARG A 190 -2.38 -1.97 7.98
C ARG A 190 -2.42 -2.26 6.48
N ARG A 191 -2.94 -1.35 5.66
CA ARG A 191 -2.92 -1.49 4.19
C ARG A 191 -2.32 -0.27 3.53
N ALA A 192 -1.21 -0.44 2.82
CA ALA A 192 -0.59 0.67 2.13
C ALA A 192 -1.48 1.19 0.99
N PHE A 193 -2.13 0.28 0.25
CA PHE A 193 -3.23 0.60 -0.67
C PHE A 193 -4.34 -0.43 -0.59
N ASN A 194 -5.59 0.04 -0.52
CA ASN A 194 -6.80 -0.78 -0.46
C ASN A 194 -7.80 -0.30 -1.53
N PHE A 195 -7.83 -1.00 -2.67
CA PHE A 195 -8.72 -0.71 -3.79
C PHE A 195 -9.99 -1.56 -3.69
N LEU A 196 -11.15 -0.89 -3.70
CA LEU A 196 -12.47 -1.52 -3.73
C LEU A 196 -13.24 -0.93 -4.92
N PHE A 197 -13.63 -1.75 -5.89
CA PHE A 197 -14.39 -1.31 -7.07
C PHE A 197 -13.74 -0.11 -7.79
N SER A 198 -12.40 -0.12 -7.92
CA SER A 198 -11.60 1.03 -8.37
C SER A 198 -10.71 0.66 -9.54
N HIS A 199 -11.36 0.53 -10.70
CA HIS A 199 -10.78 0.05 -11.95
C HIS A 199 -9.75 1.03 -12.55
N ARG A 200 -8.92 0.53 -13.48
CA ARG A 200 -7.98 1.32 -14.31
C ARG A 200 -7.05 2.24 -13.51
N SER A 201 -6.75 1.87 -12.28
CA SER A 201 -5.85 2.62 -11.42
C SER A 201 -4.40 2.23 -11.68
N VAL A 202 -3.50 3.22 -11.60
CA VAL A 202 -2.08 3.05 -11.82
C VAL A 202 -1.32 3.25 -10.50
N VAL A 203 -0.60 2.22 -10.07
CA VAL A 203 0.27 2.24 -8.88
C VAL A 203 1.72 2.13 -9.36
N ASP A 204 2.41 3.27 -9.44
CA ASP A 204 3.69 3.43 -10.14
C ASP A 204 4.82 3.90 -9.20
N ARG A 205 5.89 3.12 -9.04
CA ARG A 205 7.12 3.53 -8.34
C ARG A 205 6.89 4.02 -6.90
N ASN A 206 6.02 3.35 -6.16
CA ASN A 206 5.81 3.61 -4.73
C ASN A 206 6.74 2.75 -3.86
N HIS A 207 7.05 3.21 -2.65
CA HIS A 207 7.82 2.50 -1.64
C HIS A 207 6.92 2.16 -0.46
N LEU A 208 6.63 0.87 -0.27
CA LEU A 208 5.71 0.34 0.72
C LEU A 208 6.50 -0.56 1.67
N GLU A 209 6.64 -0.18 2.94
CA GLU A 209 7.50 -0.89 3.88
C GLU A 209 6.85 -1.05 5.26
N ASN A 210 7.02 -2.21 5.90
CA ASN A 210 6.47 -2.49 7.24
C ASN A 210 4.95 -2.27 7.32
N ASN A 211 4.24 -2.66 6.26
CA ASN A 211 2.79 -2.63 6.23
C ASN A 211 2.25 -4.05 6.39
N SER A 212 1.11 -4.26 7.06
CA SER A 212 0.48 -5.59 7.10
C SER A 212 0.17 -6.11 5.69
N THR A 213 -0.25 -5.23 4.79
CA THR A 213 -0.44 -5.53 3.37
C THR A 213 0.05 -4.37 2.52
N GLY A 214 0.80 -4.66 1.46
CA GLY A 214 1.26 -3.64 0.52
C GLY A 214 0.11 -3.10 -0.32
N ILE A 215 -0.30 -3.84 -1.35
CA ILE A 215 -1.40 -3.48 -2.25
C ILE A 215 -2.46 -4.56 -2.16
N ILE A 216 -3.71 -4.19 -1.89
CA ILE A 216 -4.86 -5.08 -2.07
C ILE A 216 -5.85 -4.47 -3.06
N ALA A 217 -6.29 -5.28 -4.01
CA ALA A 217 -7.37 -4.96 -4.94
C ALA A 217 -8.49 -5.97 -4.78
N LEU A 218 -9.70 -5.46 -4.57
CA LEU A 218 -10.94 -6.23 -4.48
C LEU A 218 -11.91 -5.72 -5.54
N ASN A 219 -12.45 -6.63 -6.37
CA ASN A 219 -13.42 -6.29 -7.41
C ASN A 219 -13.00 -5.09 -8.27
N SER A 220 -11.70 -5.00 -8.57
CA SER A 220 -11.11 -3.88 -9.29
C SER A 220 -10.35 -4.42 -10.49
N GLU A 221 -10.61 -3.87 -11.67
CA GLU A 221 -10.13 -4.43 -12.93
C GLU A 221 -9.13 -3.50 -13.61
N GLU A 222 -8.29 -4.06 -14.48
CA GLU A 222 -7.36 -3.30 -15.33
C GLU A 222 -6.35 -2.45 -14.55
N LEU A 223 -5.93 -2.92 -13.37
CA LEU A 223 -4.88 -2.24 -12.60
C LEU A 223 -3.52 -2.39 -13.27
N LEU A 224 -2.75 -1.31 -13.29
CA LEU A 224 -1.32 -1.34 -13.63
C LEU A 224 -0.50 -1.11 -12.37
N ILE A 225 0.09 -2.17 -11.84
CA ILE A 225 0.94 -2.15 -10.65
C ILE A 225 2.38 -2.31 -11.12
N ARG A 226 3.15 -1.22 -11.14
CA ARG A 226 4.49 -1.23 -11.74
C ARG A 226 5.58 -0.53 -10.96
N GLY A 227 6.78 -1.12 -10.99
CA GLY A 227 7.99 -0.49 -10.46
C GLY A 227 7.95 -0.21 -8.95
N ASN A 228 7.04 -0.82 -8.20
CA ASN A 228 6.90 -0.58 -6.76
C ASN A 228 7.90 -1.44 -5.98
N ARG A 229 8.31 -0.93 -4.82
CA ARG A 229 9.09 -1.68 -3.83
C ARG A 229 8.18 -1.98 -2.66
N ILE A 230 7.96 -3.26 -2.38
CA ILE A 230 7.04 -3.74 -1.36
C ILE A 230 7.83 -4.66 -0.44
N LEU A 231 8.10 -4.17 0.76
CA LEU A 231 9.05 -4.76 1.69
C LEU A 231 8.38 -5.05 3.03
N HIS A 232 8.72 -6.19 3.64
CA HIS A 232 8.46 -6.44 5.06
C HIS A 232 6.98 -6.53 5.44
N ALA A 233 6.15 -7.14 4.59
CA ALA A 233 4.74 -7.45 4.90
C ALA A 233 4.62 -8.84 5.57
N MET A 234 5.03 -8.93 6.83
CA MET A 234 5.26 -10.19 7.55
C MET A 234 4.22 -10.53 8.64
N ASP A 235 3.12 -9.78 8.73
CA ASP A 235 2.02 -10.14 9.63
C ASP A 235 1.40 -11.49 9.27
N ALA A 236 0.55 -12.07 10.14
CA ALA A 236 0.02 -13.42 9.97
C ALA A 236 -0.71 -13.66 8.62
N SER A 237 -1.35 -12.63 8.06
CA SER A 237 -1.93 -12.64 6.71
C SER A 237 -1.18 -11.68 5.76
N GLY A 238 0.09 -11.46 6.05
CA GLY A 238 0.95 -10.49 5.38
C GLY A 238 1.07 -10.77 3.89
N THR A 239 0.79 -9.76 3.06
CA THR A 239 0.84 -9.93 1.60
C THR A 239 1.43 -8.70 0.93
N GLY A 240 2.35 -8.89 0.00
CA GLY A 240 2.90 -7.81 -0.82
C GLY A 240 1.83 -7.24 -1.76
N ILE A 241 1.30 -8.08 -2.65
CA ILE A 241 0.20 -7.74 -3.56
C ILE A 241 -0.89 -8.81 -3.45
N ALA A 242 -2.11 -8.42 -3.08
CA ALA A 242 -3.28 -9.27 -3.04
C ALA A 242 -4.29 -8.83 -4.11
N LEU A 243 -4.62 -9.73 -5.03
CA LEU A 243 -5.61 -9.54 -6.09
C LEU A 243 -6.77 -10.49 -5.79
N LYS A 244 -7.92 -9.94 -5.41
CA LYS A 244 -9.11 -10.73 -5.09
C LYS A 244 -10.26 -10.30 -6.00
N GLU A 245 -10.91 -11.27 -6.62
CA GLU A 245 -12.00 -11.02 -7.56
C GLU A 245 -11.58 -9.95 -8.59
N THR A 246 -10.34 -10.02 -9.04
CA THR A 246 -9.67 -8.98 -9.83
C THR A 246 -9.31 -9.53 -11.21
N SER A 247 -9.64 -8.79 -12.26
CA SER A 247 -9.42 -9.20 -13.65
C SER A 247 -8.48 -8.23 -14.38
N ALA A 248 -7.78 -8.73 -15.40
CA ALA A 248 -6.96 -7.92 -16.31
C ALA A 248 -5.86 -7.07 -15.65
N ALA A 249 -5.37 -7.47 -14.47
CA ALA A 249 -4.29 -6.75 -13.78
C ALA A 249 -2.91 -7.03 -14.42
N ILE A 250 -2.08 -6.00 -14.53
CA ILE A 250 -0.70 -6.10 -14.99
C ILE A 250 0.23 -5.72 -13.84
N VAL A 251 0.98 -6.69 -13.34
CA VAL A 251 1.96 -6.55 -12.26
C VAL A 251 3.35 -6.65 -12.87
N VAL A 252 4.05 -5.52 -13.02
CA VAL A 252 5.29 -5.45 -13.81
C VAL A 252 6.45 -4.70 -13.14
N ASP A 253 7.66 -5.25 -13.23
CA ASP A 253 8.89 -4.62 -12.72
C ASP A 253 8.85 -4.28 -11.21
N ASN A 254 8.05 -4.98 -10.40
CA ASN A 254 7.99 -4.74 -8.94
C ASN A 254 9.08 -5.51 -8.20
N GLU A 255 9.50 -4.99 -7.04
CA GLU A 255 10.36 -5.66 -6.07
C GLU A 255 9.51 -6.03 -4.84
N ILE A 256 9.32 -7.31 -4.59
CA ILE A 256 8.47 -7.84 -3.52
C ILE A 256 9.32 -8.75 -2.64
N VAL A 257 9.71 -8.24 -1.48
CA VAL A 257 10.77 -8.84 -0.66
C VAL A 257 10.36 -8.96 0.79
N HIS A 258 10.63 -10.13 1.37
CA HIS A 258 10.41 -10.40 2.79
C HIS A 258 8.96 -10.16 3.22
N CYS A 259 8.03 -10.79 2.50
CA CYS A 259 6.60 -10.83 2.81
C CYS A 259 6.15 -12.26 3.14
N ALA A 260 5.06 -12.42 3.90
CA ALA A 260 4.51 -13.76 4.15
C ALA A 260 3.94 -14.37 2.85
N HIS A 261 3.26 -13.58 2.04
CA HIS A 261 2.98 -13.89 0.64
C HIS A 261 3.50 -12.74 -0.24
N GLY A 262 4.29 -13.02 -1.27
CA GLY A 262 4.73 -12.00 -2.20
C GLY A 262 3.56 -11.47 -3.01
N ILE A 263 2.98 -12.35 -3.84
CA ILE A 263 1.76 -12.10 -4.60
C ILE A 263 0.73 -13.15 -4.21
N MET A 264 -0.51 -12.73 -3.97
CA MET A 264 -1.65 -13.61 -3.74
C MET A 264 -2.74 -13.26 -4.76
N ALA A 265 -3.29 -14.25 -5.45
CA ALA A 265 -4.35 -14.02 -6.44
C ALA A 265 -5.35 -15.19 -6.52
N ASP A 266 -6.59 -14.88 -6.85
CA ASP A 266 -7.55 -15.84 -7.40
C ASP A 266 -7.67 -15.71 -8.91
N SER A 267 -8.33 -16.71 -9.53
CA SER A 267 -8.69 -16.65 -10.94
C SER A 267 -9.52 -15.41 -11.26
N PRO A 268 -9.29 -14.76 -12.42
CA PRO A 268 -10.15 -13.71 -12.94
C PRO A 268 -11.61 -14.16 -13.00
N MET A 269 -12.53 -13.24 -12.72
CA MET A 269 -13.97 -13.54 -12.82
C MET A 269 -14.42 -13.80 -14.26
N ASP A 270 -13.78 -13.15 -15.23
CA ASP A 270 -14.00 -13.40 -16.65
C ASP A 270 -12.95 -14.38 -17.19
N PRO A 271 -13.36 -15.52 -17.79
CA PRO A 271 -12.45 -16.57 -18.25
C PRO A 271 -11.51 -16.15 -19.38
N TYR A 272 -11.77 -15.04 -20.07
CA TYR A 272 -10.90 -14.51 -21.13
C TYR A 272 -9.87 -13.51 -20.60
N ASN A 273 -10.10 -12.96 -19.41
CA ASN A 273 -9.17 -12.03 -18.79
C ASN A 273 -7.97 -12.77 -18.20
N ARG A 274 -6.85 -12.06 -18.08
CA ARG A 274 -5.61 -12.59 -17.51
C ARG A 274 -5.04 -11.67 -16.46
N ILE A 275 -4.50 -12.23 -15.39
CA ILE A 275 -3.57 -11.53 -14.50
C ILE A 275 -2.16 -11.79 -15.02
N VAL A 276 -1.44 -10.73 -15.36
CA VAL A 276 -0.12 -10.82 -15.99
C VAL A 276 0.96 -10.37 -15.02
N LEU A 277 1.88 -11.28 -14.68
CA LEU A 277 3.02 -11.03 -13.81
C LEU A 277 4.29 -11.01 -14.68
N VAL A 278 4.91 -9.84 -14.85
CA VAL A 278 6.08 -9.69 -15.73
C VAL A 278 7.25 -9.06 -15.01
N ASN A 279 8.46 -9.62 -15.14
CA ASN A 279 9.69 -8.94 -14.70
C ASN A 279 9.74 -8.59 -13.19
N ASN A 280 8.95 -9.24 -12.35
CA ASN A 280 8.97 -8.96 -10.92
C ASN A 280 10.14 -9.69 -10.24
N LEU A 281 10.77 -9.04 -9.27
CA LEU A 281 11.61 -9.71 -8.29
C LEU A 281 10.74 -10.14 -7.12
N ILE A 282 10.65 -11.45 -6.91
CA ILE A 282 9.90 -12.07 -5.82
C ILE A 282 10.92 -12.83 -4.99
N ALA A 283 11.37 -12.25 -3.89
CA ALA A 283 12.50 -12.79 -3.15
C ALA A 283 12.33 -12.79 -1.63
N HIS A 284 12.92 -13.79 -0.97
CA HIS A 284 12.92 -13.89 0.50
C HIS A 284 11.52 -13.88 1.14
N ASN A 285 10.49 -14.23 0.38
CA ASN A 285 9.13 -14.36 0.90
C ASN A 285 8.95 -15.74 1.54
N VAL A 286 7.99 -15.86 2.46
CA VAL A 286 7.58 -17.19 2.93
C VAL A 286 6.97 -17.95 1.74
N THR A 287 5.95 -17.39 1.10
CA THR A 287 5.46 -17.87 -0.20
C THR A 287 5.67 -16.78 -1.25
N GLY A 288 6.31 -17.08 -2.38
CA GLY A 288 6.53 -16.14 -3.46
C GLY A 288 5.22 -15.74 -4.14
N VAL A 289 4.54 -16.72 -4.75
CA VAL A 289 3.20 -16.55 -5.33
C VAL A 289 2.25 -17.57 -4.71
N HIS A 290 1.06 -17.11 -4.29
CA HIS A 290 0.01 -17.94 -3.76
C HIS A 290 -1.26 -17.79 -4.59
N PHE A 291 -1.62 -18.82 -5.35
CA PHE A 291 -2.91 -18.89 -6.02
C PHE A 291 -3.91 -19.69 -5.19
N TYR A 292 -5.13 -19.18 -5.10
CA TYR A 292 -6.22 -19.86 -4.39
C TYR A 292 -7.52 -19.84 -5.21
N GLY A 293 -8.38 -20.82 -4.99
CA GLY A 293 -9.60 -21.00 -5.78
C GLY A 293 -9.33 -21.76 -7.09
N ALA A 294 -10.23 -21.63 -8.06
CA ALA A 294 -10.06 -22.30 -9.35
C ALA A 294 -8.73 -21.90 -9.99
N LEU A 295 -8.04 -22.85 -10.62
CA LEU A 295 -6.84 -22.58 -11.40
C LEU A 295 -7.17 -21.95 -12.76
N GLY A 296 -6.20 -21.18 -13.28
CA GLY A 296 -6.26 -20.60 -14.61
C GLY A 296 -6.32 -19.07 -14.65
N GLY A 297 -6.00 -18.53 -15.82
CA GLY A 297 -6.10 -17.09 -16.05
C GLY A 297 -4.88 -16.30 -15.58
N HIS A 298 -3.77 -16.94 -15.21
CA HIS A 298 -2.52 -16.27 -14.88
C HIS A 298 -1.46 -16.45 -15.96
N VAL A 299 -0.65 -15.42 -16.17
CA VAL A 299 0.50 -15.44 -17.08
C VAL A 299 1.71 -14.87 -16.36
N ALA A 300 2.70 -15.71 -16.07
CA ALA A 300 3.93 -15.35 -15.37
C ALA A 300 5.14 -15.45 -16.29
N VAL A 301 5.72 -14.29 -16.65
CA VAL A 301 6.79 -14.18 -17.64
C VAL A 301 7.99 -13.41 -17.10
N ALA A 302 9.20 -13.93 -17.30
CA ALA A 302 10.44 -13.21 -16.99
C ALA A 302 10.60 -12.76 -15.53
N ASN A 303 9.87 -13.35 -14.58
CA ASN A 303 10.00 -13.05 -13.16
C ASN A 303 11.27 -13.70 -12.59
N THR A 304 11.77 -13.17 -11.48
CA THR A 304 12.91 -13.71 -10.74
C THR A 304 12.42 -14.19 -9.38
N PHE A 305 12.38 -15.51 -9.19
CA PHE A 305 12.11 -16.15 -7.90
C PHE A 305 13.45 -16.45 -7.22
N ARG A 306 13.62 -15.95 -5.99
CA ARG A 306 14.90 -16.10 -5.28
C ARG A 306 14.73 -16.22 -3.77
N ASN A 307 15.23 -17.29 -3.18
CA ASN A 307 15.26 -17.57 -1.76
C ASN A 307 13.87 -17.46 -1.11
N ASN A 308 12.80 -17.79 -1.82
CA ASN A 308 11.48 -17.92 -1.21
C ASN A 308 11.41 -19.29 -0.53
N LEU A 309 10.76 -19.41 0.63
CA LEU A 309 10.60 -20.73 1.28
C LEU A 309 9.71 -21.66 0.42
N TRP A 310 8.69 -21.08 -0.21
CA TRP A 310 7.91 -21.69 -1.29
C TRP A 310 7.87 -20.73 -2.48
N PRO A 311 8.47 -21.06 -3.64
CA PRO A 311 8.40 -20.19 -4.82
C PRO A 311 6.95 -19.92 -5.25
N VAL A 312 6.15 -20.99 -5.36
CA VAL A 312 4.73 -20.93 -5.69
C VAL A 312 3.95 -21.95 -4.86
N SER A 313 2.74 -21.59 -4.43
CA SER A 313 1.78 -22.50 -3.79
C SER A 313 0.40 -22.29 -4.40
N VAL A 314 -0.30 -23.38 -4.68
CA VAL A 314 -1.66 -23.37 -5.22
C VAL A 314 -2.59 -24.09 -4.25
N VAL A 315 -3.77 -23.53 -3.99
CA VAL A 315 -4.86 -24.19 -3.24
C VAL A 315 -6.17 -24.05 -4.00
N GLY A 316 -6.59 -25.12 -4.67
CA GLY A 316 -7.88 -25.21 -5.34
C GLY A 316 -7.88 -26.25 -6.46
N ASP A 317 -9.01 -26.34 -7.16
CA ASP A 317 -9.23 -27.32 -8.23
C ASP A 317 -8.92 -26.71 -9.61
N GLY A 318 -8.49 -27.53 -10.57
CA GLY A 318 -8.28 -27.15 -11.97
C GLY A 318 -6.99 -27.73 -12.55
N ASP A 319 -6.67 -27.42 -13.80
CA ASP A 319 -5.44 -27.89 -14.45
C ASP A 319 -4.30 -26.88 -14.22
N PRO A 320 -3.16 -27.30 -13.65
CA PRO A 320 -1.95 -26.46 -13.57
C PRO A 320 -1.51 -25.86 -14.91
N MET A 321 -1.89 -26.48 -16.03
CA MET A 321 -1.61 -26.02 -17.39
C MET A 321 -2.51 -24.87 -17.86
N ASP A 322 -3.55 -24.52 -17.10
CA ASP A 322 -4.39 -23.34 -17.37
C ASP A 322 -3.65 -22.01 -17.06
N ASP A 323 -2.56 -22.09 -16.31
CA ASP A 323 -1.63 -20.97 -16.08
C ASP A 323 -0.38 -21.09 -16.97
N ARG A 324 0.06 -19.95 -17.51
CA ARG A 324 1.22 -19.91 -18.41
C ARG A 324 2.46 -19.37 -17.71
N TRP A 325 3.51 -20.19 -17.69
CA TRP A 325 4.82 -19.83 -17.15
C TRP A 325 5.87 -19.89 -18.26
N TRP A 326 6.64 -18.82 -18.42
CA TRP A 326 7.69 -18.79 -19.45
C TRP A 326 8.83 -17.83 -19.09
N GLY A 327 10.07 -18.29 -19.19
CA GLY A 327 11.22 -17.41 -19.08
C GLY A 327 11.48 -16.91 -17.66
N ASN A 328 10.91 -17.54 -16.62
CA ASN A 328 11.19 -17.14 -15.25
C ASN A 328 12.54 -17.71 -14.80
N TYR A 329 13.22 -16.98 -13.93
CA TYR A 329 14.39 -17.48 -13.23
C TYR A 329 13.96 -18.10 -11.90
N TRP A 330 14.47 -19.30 -11.64
CA TRP A 330 14.26 -20.07 -10.41
C TRP A 330 15.63 -20.39 -9.82
N ASP A 331 15.84 -20.06 -8.56
CA ASP A 331 17.13 -20.23 -7.90
C ASP A 331 17.47 -21.69 -7.59
N ASP A 332 16.48 -22.58 -7.64
CA ASP A 332 16.61 -24.03 -7.51
C ASP A 332 16.58 -24.79 -8.84
N TYR A 333 16.54 -24.10 -9.99
CA TYR A 333 16.62 -24.75 -11.30
C TYR A 333 18.01 -25.36 -11.52
N GLN A 334 18.04 -26.68 -11.77
CA GLN A 334 19.27 -27.47 -11.93
C GLN A 334 19.48 -27.98 -13.38
N GLY A 335 18.74 -27.45 -14.35
CA GLY A 335 18.90 -27.83 -15.75
C GLY A 335 20.17 -27.26 -16.40
N PHE A 336 20.35 -27.61 -17.67
CA PHE A 336 21.50 -27.20 -18.47
C PHE A 336 21.06 -26.32 -19.64
N ASP A 337 21.94 -25.41 -20.04
CA ASP A 337 21.84 -24.63 -21.27
C ASP A 337 23.01 -25.05 -22.17
N ARG A 338 22.79 -26.06 -23.01
CA ARG A 338 23.83 -26.62 -23.89
C ARG A 338 24.00 -25.81 -25.16
N ASN A 339 22.95 -25.10 -25.60
CA ASN A 339 22.97 -24.32 -26.82
C ASN A 339 23.49 -22.87 -26.59
N GLY A 340 23.58 -22.43 -25.33
CA GLY A 340 24.12 -21.15 -24.91
C GLY A 340 23.16 -19.96 -25.13
N ASP A 341 21.85 -20.20 -25.21
CA ASP A 341 20.85 -19.15 -25.50
C ASP A 341 20.33 -18.43 -24.25
N GLY A 342 20.75 -18.84 -23.05
CA GLY A 342 20.38 -18.26 -21.76
C GLY A 342 19.11 -18.86 -21.14
N TYR A 343 18.47 -19.81 -21.81
CA TYR A 343 17.34 -20.60 -21.32
C TYR A 343 17.77 -22.04 -21.08
N GLY A 344 17.10 -22.70 -20.14
CA GLY A 344 17.31 -24.11 -19.89
C GLY A 344 16.76 -24.97 -21.02
N ASP A 345 17.52 -25.98 -21.44
CA ASP A 345 17.11 -26.98 -22.44
C ASP A 345 15.96 -27.88 -21.93
N TRP A 346 15.67 -27.84 -20.62
CA TRP A 346 14.61 -28.59 -19.96
C TRP A 346 13.64 -27.65 -19.24
N HIS A 347 12.37 -28.02 -19.22
CA HIS A 347 11.36 -27.32 -18.43
C HIS A 347 11.69 -27.35 -16.93
N TYR A 348 11.16 -26.38 -16.19
CA TYR A 348 11.12 -26.41 -14.73
C TYR A 348 9.73 -26.85 -14.26
N ASP A 349 9.66 -28.01 -13.62
CA ASP A 349 8.44 -28.54 -13.01
C ASP A 349 8.49 -28.35 -11.50
N LEU A 350 7.55 -27.59 -10.96
CA LEU A 350 7.32 -27.56 -9.51
C LEU A 350 6.29 -28.64 -9.18
N LEU A 351 6.71 -29.62 -8.40
CA LEU A 351 5.90 -30.76 -8.01
C LEU A 351 5.60 -30.69 -6.51
N ALA A 352 4.34 -30.96 -6.13
CA ALA A 352 3.94 -31.18 -4.75
C ALA A 352 4.12 -32.66 -4.40
N PHE A 353 5.03 -32.94 -3.47
CA PHE A 353 5.21 -34.24 -2.83
C PHE A 353 4.58 -34.20 -1.43
N ALA A 354 4.07 -35.34 -0.96
CA ALA A 354 3.16 -35.58 0.16
C ALA A 354 1.69 -35.15 0.00
N ASP A 355 0.80 -36.07 0.39
CA ASP A 355 -0.63 -35.86 0.62
C ASP A 355 -0.82 -34.62 1.50
N ARG A 356 -1.32 -33.55 0.89
CA ARG A 356 -2.26 -32.51 1.38
C ARG A 356 -2.13 -31.91 2.78
N ILE A 357 -1.52 -32.53 3.79
CA ILE A 357 -1.46 -32.11 5.20
C ILE A 357 -0.97 -30.66 5.37
N TRP A 358 0.01 -30.20 4.59
CA TRP A 358 0.53 -28.83 4.70
C TRP A 358 -0.39 -27.77 4.05
N LEU A 359 -1.11 -28.18 3.01
CA LEU A 359 -2.05 -27.38 2.25
C LEU A 359 -3.44 -27.37 2.93
N GLU A 360 -3.84 -28.48 3.55
CA GLU A 360 -5.13 -28.70 4.23
C GLU A 360 -5.08 -28.42 5.73
N ILE A 361 -3.92 -28.59 6.39
CA ILE A 361 -3.71 -28.35 7.83
C ILE A 361 -2.55 -27.36 8.00
N PRO A 362 -2.78 -26.04 7.86
CA PRO A 362 -1.75 -25.00 7.93
C PRO A 362 -0.90 -25.04 9.21
N ALA A 363 -1.45 -25.53 10.32
CA ALA A 363 -0.75 -25.67 11.60
C ALA A 363 0.45 -26.64 11.54
N THR A 364 0.48 -27.53 10.56
CA THR A 364 1.59 -28.47 10.40
C THR A 364 2.85 -27.75 9.94
N LYS A 365 2.76 -26.63 9.19
CA LYS A 365 3.89 -25.83 8.65
C LYS A 365 5.03 -25.57 9.64
N PHE A 366 4.72 -25.50 10.93
CA PHE A 366 5.68 -25.39 12.03
C PHE A 366 6.74 -26.51 12.06
N PHE A 367 6.38 -27.73 11.65
CA PHE A 367 7.25 -28.91 11.75
C PHE A 367 8.15 -29.12 10.52
N ARG A 368 8.11 -28.29 9.48
CA ARG A 368 8.80 -28.52 8.19
C ARG A 368 10.31 -28.77 8.33
N ASN A 369 11.00 -28.02 9.18
CA ASN A 369 12.44 -28.18 9.42
C ASN A 369 12.76 -29.28 10.45
N ALA A 370 11.77 -30.05 10.90
CA ALA A 370 12.04 -31.23 11.69
C ALA A 370 12.73 -32.26 10.79
N MET A 371 13.86 -32.79 11.25
CA MET A 371 14.69 -33.76 10.53
C MET A 371 13.92 -34.98 10.00
N VAL A 372 12.80 -35.34 10.64
CA VAL A 372 11.89 -36.42 10.22
C VAL A 372 11.16 -36.09 8.92
N LEU A 373 10.81 -34.83 8.69
CA LEU A 373 10.03 -34.41 7.53
C LEU A 373 10.91 -34.09 6.31
N GLU A 374 12.10 -33.54 6.52
CA GLU A 374 13.15 -33.47 5.48
C GLU A 374 13.52 -34.88 4.97
N LEU A 375 13.63 -35.86 5.88
CA LEU A 375 13.86 -37.25 5.50
C LEU A 375 12.67 -37.84 4.73
N LEU A 376 11.43 -37.48 5.08
CA LEU A 376 10.25 -37.90 4.35
C LEU A 376 10.20 -37.29 2.94
N ASP A 377 10.46 -35.99 2.79
CA ASP A 377 10.52 -35.31 1.47
C ASP A 377 11.62 -35.93 0.59
N PHE A 378 12.80 -36.22 1.17
CA PHE A 378 13.89 -36.91 0.46
C PHE A 378 13.48 -38.32 0.01
N LEU A 379 12.88 -39.12 0.90
CA LEU A 379 12.43 -40.47 0.58
C LEU A 379 11.35 -40.47 -0.51
N GLU A 380 10.43 -39.50 -0.49
CA GLU A 380 9.38 -39.38 -1.52
C GLU A 380 9.91 -38.91 -2.87
N ARG A 381 10.89 -38.00 -2.90
CA ARG A 381 11.59 -37.65 -4.14
C ARG A 381 12.34 -38.85 -4.74
N LEU A 382 12.81 -39.76 -3.88
CA LEU A 382 13.57 -40.95 -4.29
C LEU A 382 12.66 -42.13 -4.68
N ALA A 383 11.51 -42.29 -4.01
CA ALA A 383 10.49 -43.31 -4.27
C ALA A 383 9.10 -42.80 -3.88
N PRO A 384 8.37 -42.13 -4.79
CA PRO A 384 7.05 -41.57 -4.49
C PRO A 384 6.02 -42.67 -4.19
N PHE A 385 5.31 -42.57 -3.06
CA PHE A 385 4.21 -43.49 -2.73
C PHE A 385 2.93 -43.20 -3.54
N SER A 386 2.82 -42.00 -4.12
CA SER A 386 1.80 -41.56 -5.08
C SER A 386 2.45 -40.67 -6.14
N SER A 387 1.81 -40.54 -7.31
CA SER A 387 2.29 -39.60 -8.33
C SER A 387 2.19 -38.16 -7.80
N PRO A 388 3.30 -37.40 -7.79
CA PRO A 388 3.26 -36.02 -7.32
C PRO A 388 2.35 -35.17 -8.21
N MET A 389 1.71 -34.18 -7.61
CA MET A 389 0.86 -33.25 -8.34
C MET A 389 1.72 -32.14 -8.93
N LEU A 390 1.59 -31.90 -10.23
CA LEU A 390 2.20 -30.75 -10.87
C LEU A 390 1.55 -29.46 -10.33
N ILE A 391 2.34 -28.51 -9.84
CA ILE A 391 1.86 -27.18 -9.43
C ILE A 391 1.96 -26.22 -10.61
N LEU A 392 3.09 -26.26 -11.33
CA LEU A 392 3.33 -25.48 -12.53
C LEU A 392 4.46 -26.10 -13.36
N ARG A 393 4.49 -25.75 -14.64
CA ARG A 393 5.60 -25.99 -15.55
C ARG A 393 6.01 -24.69 -16.23
N ASP A 394 7.27 -24.28 -16.09
CA ASP A 394 7.89 -23.26 -16.92
C ASP A 394 8.60 -23.94 -18.10
N GLU A 395 8.11 -23.68 -19.32
CA GLU A 395 8.60 -24.33 -20.55
C GLU A 395 10.02 -23.92 -20.93
N ALA A 396 10.47 -22.73 -20.51
CA ALA A 396 11.78 -22.21 -20.87
C ALA A 396 12.33 -21.40 -19.69
N PRO A 397 12.74 -22.04 -18.59
CA PRO A 397 13.30 -21.33 -17.44
C PRO A 397 14.60 -20.64 -17.83
N ARG A 398 14.89 -19.47 -17.24
CA ARG A 398 16.14 -18.75 -17.50
C ARG A 398 17.27 -19.25 -16.62
N MET A 399 18.48 -19.31 -17.18
CA MET A 399 19.69 -19.68 -16.44
C MET A 399 20.20 -18.57 -15.50
N GLN A 400 19.83 -17.33 -15.77
CA GLN A 400 20.25 -16.15 -15.01
C GLN A 400 19.05 -15.23 -14.75
N PRO A 401 19.04 -14.49 -13.64
CA PRO A 401 17.98 -13.53 -13.36
C PRO A 401 17.96 -12.44 -14.43
N TRP A 402 16.76 -11.93 -14.74
CA TRP A 402 16.59 -10.88 -15.75
C TRP A 402 17.40 -9.61 -15.44
N ARG A 403 17.53 -9.28 -14.17
CA ARG A 403 18.38 -8.19 -13.67
C ARG A 403 19.34 -8.73 -12.62
N ASN A 404 20.58 -8.29 -12.67
CA ASN A 404 21.52 -8.48 -11.57
C ASN A 404 21.15 -7.54 -10.42
N TYR A 405 20.42 -8.06 -9.44
CA TYR A 405 20.04 -7.32 -8.22
C TYR A 405 21.19 -7.19 -7.20
N SER A 406 22.41 -7.59 -7.55
CA SER A 406 23.60 -7.66 -6.67
C SER A 406 24.27 -6.29 -6.34
N ALA A 407 23.65 -5.14 -6.64
CA ALA A 407 24.34 -3.85 -6.53
C ALA A 407 23.48 -2.62 -6.15
N ARG A 408 22.37 -2.78 -5.41
CA ARG A 408 21.63 -1.62 -4.89
C ARG A 408 21.70 -1.62 -3.35
N ARG A 409 22.66 -0.87 -2.83
CA ARG A 409 22.77 -0.51 -1.41
C ARG A 409 21.76 0.56 -1.05
#